data_AF-A0A946S2X9-F1
#
_entry.id   AF-A0A946S2X9-F1
#
_cell.length_a   1.000
_cell.length_b   1.000
_cell.length_c   1.000
_cell.angle_alpha   90.00
_cell.angle_beta   90.00
_cell.angle_gamma   90.00
#
_symmetry.space_group_name_H-M   'P 1'
#
loop_
_entity.id
_entity.type
_entity.pdbx_description
1 polymer ?
#
loop_
_entity_poly.entity_id
_entity_poly.type
_entity_poly.pdbx_seq_one_letter_code
_entity_poly.pdbx_strand_id
1 'polypeptide(L)'
;MRSRGRVRKNEIIENMKDGKSYISDGPAIELSIIQNNKILFSGDTADSNSTGSVRVRYKSSPEFGQLHFLKILGDDQNRESLIRQYTPESDPFCKSFKGEILLPLTGSKYIRAEIETENSNGKRYKAFTNPIWISDVVSTHKLV
;
A
#
# COMPACT_ATOMS: atom_id res chain seq x y z
N MET A 1 -17.20 21.93 -3.82
CA MET A 1 -17.64 21.84 -2.41
C MET A 1 -17.30 20.44 -1.90
N ARG A 2 -16.27 20.28 -1.06
CA ARG A 2 -15.94 18.96 -0.48
C ARG A 2 -16.86 18.74 0.72
N SER A 3 -17.80 17.81 0.62
CA SER A 3 -18.57 17.39 1.78
C SER A 3 -17.58 16.86 2.84
N ARG A 4 -17.56 17.47 4.02
CA ARG A 4 -16.86 16.90 5.18
C ARG A 4 -17.66 15.69 5.60
N GLY A 5 -17.30 14.51 5.08
CA GLY A 5 -17.86 13.24 5.51
C GLY A 5 -17.68 13.09 7.02
N ARG A 6 -18.77 12.88 7.74
CA ARG A 6 -18.72 12.58 9.17
C ARG A 6 -18.28 11.12 9.32
N VAL A 7 -17.02 10.91 9.69
CA VAL A 7 -16.49 9.57 9.99
C VAL A 7 -17.19 9.04 11.24
N ARG A 8 -17.81 7.86 11.17
CA ARG A 8 -18.49 7.25 12.32
C ARG A 8 -17.50 6.39 13.11
N LYS A 9 -17.59 6.40 14.44
CA LYS A 9 -16.74 5.58 15.32
C LYS A 9 -16.73 4.10 14.91
N ASN A 10 -17.90 3.55 14.58
CA ASN A 10 -18.02 2.14 14.19
C ASN A 10 -17.27 1.86 12.88
N GLU A 11 -17.35 2.77 11.90
CA GLU A 11 -16.63 2.65 10.63
C GLU A 11 -15.10 2.67 10.86
N ILE A 12 -14.60 3.46 11.81
CA ILE A 12 -13.17 3.46 12.15
C ILE A 12 -12.76 2.07 12.68
N ILE A 13 -13.53 1.53 13.62
CA ILE A 13 -13.24 0.24 14.25
C ILE A 13 -13.31 -0.89 13.21
N GLU A 14 -14.32 -0.88 12.34
CA GLU A 14 -14.48 -1.86 11.25
C GLU A 14 -13.30 -1.80 10.28
N ASN A 15 -12.94 -0.61 9.79
CA ASN A 15 -11.80 -0.47 8.88
C ASN A 15 -10.47 -0.91 9.52
N MET A 16 -10.28 -0.67 10.82
CA MET A 16 -9.10 -1.17 11.54
C MET A 16 -9.09 -2.71 11.63
N LYS A 17 -10.24 -3.33 11.90
CA LYS A 17 -10.38 -4.79 11.93
C LYS A 17 -10.15 -5.42 10.56
N ASP A 18 -10.57 -4.74 9.50
CA ASP A 18 -10.34 -5.15 8.11
C ASP A 18 -8.89 -4.91 7.65
N GLY A 19 -8.02 -4.38 8.51
CA GLY A 19 -6.62 -4.16 8.19
C GLY A 19 -6.37 -2.95 7.29
N LYS A 20 -7.30 -1.99 7.19
CA LYS A 20 -7.12 -0.73 6.44
C LYS A 20 -6.30 0.28 7.23
N SER A 21 -5.08 -0.13 7.55
CA SER A 21 -4.13 0.60 8.38
C SER A 21 -2.70 0.42 7.88
N TYR A 22 -1.84 1.34 8.29
CA TYR A 22 -0.39 1.23 8.20
C TYR A 22 0.22 1.51 9.58
N ILE A 23 1.40 0.96 9.83
CA ILE A 23 2.20 1.24 11.02
C ILE A 23 3.30 2.20 10.62
N SER A 24 3.57 3.21 11.45
CA SER A 24 4.58 4.23 11.16
C SER A 24 5.14 4.83 12.44
N ASP A 25 6.41 5.20 12.43
CA ASP A 25 7.05 6.06 13.43
C ASP A 25 7.33 7.49 12.90
N GLY A 26 6.79 7.84 11.73
CA GLY A 26 6.94 9.16 11.11
C GLY A 26 6.18 9.32 9.80
N PRO A 27 6.66 8.75 8.67
CA PRO A 27 6.08 8.99 7.36
C PRO A 27 4.73 8.27 7.18
N ALA A 28 3.81 8.85 6.43
CA ALA A 28 2.56 8.18 6.04
C ALA A 28 2.75 7.42 4.72
N ILE A 29 2.13 6.25 4.59
CA ILE A 29 2.16 5.42 3.38
C ILE A 29 0.77 4.86 3.06
N GLU A 30 0.45 4.77 1.77
CA GLU A 30 -0.77 4.17 1.23
C GLU A 30 -0.38 3.21 0.10
N LEU A 31 -0.81 1.95 0.20
CA LEU A 31 -0.75 0.98 -0.88
C LEU A 31 -2.15 0.81 -1.47
N SER A 32 -2.22 0.77 -2.79
CA SER A 32 -3.46 0.50 -3.51
C SER A 32 -3.21 -0.31 -4.79
N ILE A 33 -4.21 -1.10 -5.18
CA ILE A 33 -4.28 -1.78 -6.48
C ILE A 33 -5.46 -1.21 -7.26
N ILE A 34 -5.21 -0.85 -8.52
CA ILE A 34 -6.28 -0.49 -9.47
C ILE A 34 -6.55 -1.71 -10.33
N GLN A 35 -7.75 -2.27 -10.18
CA GLN A 35 -8.19 -3.48 -10.87
C GLN A 35 -9.66 -3.31 -11.30
N ASN A 36 -9.99 -3.58 -12.56
CA ASN A 36 -11.38 -3.52 -13.06
C ASN A 36 -12.12 -2.22 -12.70
N ASN A 37 -11.44 -1.07 -12.85
CA ASN A 37 -11.93 0.27 -12.46
C ASN A 37 -12.25 0.47 -10.96
N LYS A 38 -11.84 -0.47 -10.10
CA LYS A 38 -11.92 -0.34 -8.64
C LYS A 38 -10.54 -0.05 -8.06
N ILE A 39 -10.52 0.68 -6.95
CA ILE A 39 -9.32 0.89 -6.14
C ILE A 39 -9.47 0.03 -4.90
N LEU A 40 -8.54 -0.89 -4.73
CA LEU A 40 -8.39 -1.74 -3.55
C LEU A 40 -7.27 -1.16 -2.70
N PHE A 41 -7.43 -1.18 -1.39
CA PHE A 41 -6.47 -0.67 -0.41
C PHE A 41 -5.94 -1.80 0.47
N SER A 42 -4.91 -1.52 1.27
CA SER A 42 -4.44 -2.44 2.32
C SER A 42 -5.59 -3.02 3.13
N GLY A 43 -5.55 -4.34 3.38
CA GLY A 43 -6.64 -5.09 4.01
C GLY A 43 -7.62 -5.71 3.02
N ASP A 44 -7.75 -5.16 1.81
CA ASP A 44 -8.64 -5.72 0.78
C ASP A 44 -8.03 -6.96 0.10
N THR A 45 -8.86 -7.62 -0.72
CA THR A 45 -8.48 -8.76 -1.57
C THR A 45 -8.71 -8.40 -3.04
N ALA A 46 -7.67 -8.58 -3.87
CA ALA A 46 -7.71 -8.47 -5.32
C ALA A 46 -7.98 -9.82 -5.98
N ASP A 47 -8.63 -9.79 -7.14
CA ASP A 47 -8.92 -10.97 -7.94
C ASP A 47 -7.64 -11.49 -8.62
N SER A 48 -7.37 -12.79 -8.46
CA SER A 48 -6.23 -13.49 -9.05
C SER A 48 -6.32 -13.68 -10.57
N ASN A 49 -7.50 -13.45 -11.17
CA ASN A 49 -7.78 -13.74 -12.59
C ASN A 49 -7.68 -12.50 -13.49
N SER A 50 -7.08 -11.41 -13.01
CA SER A 50 -6.91 -10.21 -13.82
C SER A 50 -5.55 -9.54 -13.60
N THR A 51 -5.23 -8.58 -14.47
CA THR A 51 -4.11 -7.67 -14.24
C THR A 51 -4.55 -6.49 -13.37
N GLY A 52 -3.60 -5.89 -12.67
CA GLY A 52 -3.83 -4.68 -11.90
C GLY A 52 -2.59 -3.81 -11.85
N SER A 53 -2.82 -2.54 -11.50
CA SER A 53 -1.78 -1.54 -11.34
C SER A 53 -1.56 -1.28 -9.86
N VAL A 54 -0.35 -1.58 -9.38
CA VAL A 54 0.07 -1.27 -8.02
C VAL A 54 0.48 0.19 -7.96
N ARG A 55 -0.09 0.91 -7.00
CA ARG A 55 0.22 2.30 -6.69
C ARG A 55 0.54 2.43 -5.20
N VAL A 56 1.72 2.98 -4.92
CA VAL A 56 2.11 3.38 -3.56
C VAL A 56 2.20 4.89 -3.51
N ARG A 57 1.59 5.52 -2.51
CA ARG A 57 1.77 6.93 -2.18
C ARG A 57 2.40 7.02 -0.81
N TYR A 58 3.19 8.05 -0.58
CA TYR A 58 3.72 8.34 0.75
C TYR A 58 3.75 9.83 0.98
N LYS A 59 3.85 10.24 2.24
CA LYS A 59 4.04 11.64 2.62
C LYS A 59 4.93 11.70 3.86
N SER A 60 5.97 12.53 3.79
CA SER A 60 6.87 12.80 4.92
C SER A 60 6.92 14.31 5.21
N SER A 61 7.20 14.67 6.45
CA SER A 61 7.47 16.04 6.88
C SER A 61 8.99 16.24 7.03
N PRO A 62 9.49 17.49 7.12
CA PRO A 62 10.92 17.73 7.38
C PRO A 62 11.45 17.05 8.65
N GLU A 63 10.61 16.87 9.67
CA GLU A 63 10.95 16.19 10.93
C GLU A 63 11.32 14.70 10.73
N PHE A 64 10.59 14.03 9.82
CA PHE A 64 10.79 12.63 9.45
C PHE A 64 11.67 12.45 8.22
N GLY A 65 12.04 13.55 7.57
CA GLY A 65 13.04 13.58 6.53
C GLY A 65 12.56 13.12 5.16
N GLN A 66 13.53 12.89 4.29
CA GLN A 66 13.32 12.57 2.87
C GLN A 66 13.24 11.08 2.67
N LEU A 67 12.61 10.63 1.58
CA LEU A 67 12.59 9.20 1.26
C LEU A 67 14.01 8.69 1.04
N HIS A 68 14.35 7.59 1.71
CA HIS A 68 15.55 6.85 1.44
C HIS A 68 15.29 5.70 0.48
N PHE A 69 14.27 4.90 0.75
CA PHE A 69 13.76 3.92 -0.20
C PHE A 69 12.27 3.66 0.01
N LEU A 70 11.65 3.15 -1.04
CA LEU A 70 10.34 2.54 -1.05
C LEU A 70 10.48 1.14 -1.62
N LYS A 71 9.94 0.14 -0.95
CA LYS A 71 9.89 -1.24 -1.44
C LYS A 71 8.46 -1.72 -1.55
N ILE A 72 8.24 -2.51 -2.59
CA ILE A 72 7.05 -3.33 -2.76
C ILE A 72 7.50 -4.76 -2.62
N LEU A 73 6.86 -5.45 -1.70
CA LEU A 73 7.15 -6.81 -1.29
C LEU A 73 5.93 -7.68 -1.59
N GLY A 74 6.15 -8.95 -1.83
CA GLY A 74 5.06 -9.92 -1.94
C GLY A 74 5.55 -11.33 -1.82
N ASP A 75 4.61 -12.27 -1.93
CA ASP A 75 4.93 -13.69 -1.85
C ASP A 75 5.55 -14.21 -3.14
N ASP A 76 6.71 -14.86 -3.01
CA ASP A 76 7.34 -15.70 -4.02
C ASP A 76 7.69 -17.05 -3.39
N GLN A 77 7.00 -18.11 -3.83
CA GLN A 77 7.22 -19.49 -3.38
C GLN A 77 7.15 -19.68 -1.84
N ASN A 78 6.14 -19.10 -1.18
CA ASN A 78 5.95 -19.13 0.28
C ASN A 78 7.02 -18.38 1.08
N ARG A 79 7.71 -17.43 0.44
CA ARG A 79 8.63 -16.51 1.11
C ARG A 79 8.37 -15.10 0.63
N GLU A 80 8.51 -14.15 1.55
CA GLU A 80 8.46 -12.75 1.16
C GLU A 80 9.69 -12.39 0.34
N SER A 81 9.47 -11.75 -0.81
CA SER A 81 10.51 -11.32 -1.72
C SER A 81 10.32 -9.87 -2.18
N LEU A 82 11.42 -9.27 -2.63
CA LEU A 82 11.41 -7.93 -3.19
C LEU A 82 10.88 -7.96 -4.62
N ILE A 83 9.71 -7.35 -4.84
CA ILE A 83 9.14 -7.16 -6.17
C ILE A 83 9.78 -5.94 -6.84
N ARG A 84 9.87 -4.83 -6.10
CA ARG A 84 10.42 -3.57 -6.62
C ARG A 84 10.99 -2.73 -5.49
N GLN A 85 12.12 -2.09 -5.73
CA GLN A 85 12.63 -1.01 -4.91
C GLN A 85 12.71 0.28 -5.73
N TYR A 86 12.37 1.39 -5.10
CA TYR A 86 12.61 2.74 -5.58
C TYR A 86 13.50 3.46 -4.58
N THR A 87 14.60 4.02 -5.08
CA THR A 87 15.48 4.93 -4.35
C THR A 87 15.39 6.27 -5.09
N PRO A 88 15.11 7.39 -4.41
CA PRO A 88 15.08 8.68 -5.07
C PRO A 88 16.50 9.07 -5.49
N GLU A 89 16.78 9.00 -6.79
CA GLU A 89 18.09 9.41 -7.33
C GLU A 89 18.27 10.94 -7.38
N SER A 90 17.19 11.74 -7.28
CA SER A 90 17.29 13.19 -7.53
C SER A 90 16.16 14.11 -7.01
N ASP A 91 15.15 13.61 -6.29
CA ASP A 91 14.08 14.49 -5.76
C ASP A 91 13.93 14.39 -4.23
N PRO A 92 14.62 15.27 -3.48
CA PRO A 92 14.56 15.33 -2.01
C PRO A 92 13.17 15.67 -1.45
N PHE A 93 12.23 16.13 -2.26
CA PHE A 93 10.91 16.58 -1.84
C PHE A 93 9.76 15.88 -2.57
N CYS A 94 10.00 14.68 -3.10
CA CYS A 94 8.97 13.89 -3.75
C CYS A 94 7.87 13.51 -2.74
N LYS A 95 6.89 14.41 -2.49
CA LYS A 95 5.80 14.22 -1.52
C LYS A 95 4.80 13.15 -1.94
N SER A 96 5.02 12.52 -3.08
CA SER A 96 4.25 11.39 -3.60
C SER A 96 5.07 10.73 -4.70
N PHE A 97 5.56 9.52 -4.45
CA PHE A 97 5.80 8.61 -5.56
C PHE A 97 4.43 8.22 -6.13
N LYS A 98 4.27 8.29 -7.44
CA LYS A 98 3.15 7.67 -8.15
C LYS A 98 3.77 6.75 -9.19
N GLY A 99 4.37 5.67 -8.71
CA GLY A 99 4.72 4.55 -9.57
C GLY A 99 3.46 3.76 -9.88
N GLU A 100 3.25 3.50 -11.16
CA GLU A 100 2.28 2.54 -11.65
C GLU A 100 3.09 1.32 -12.06
N ILE A 101 3.03 0.28 -11.26
CA ILE A 101 3.67 -0.99 -11.59
C ILE A 101 2.55 -1.94 -11.99
N LEU A 102 2.53 -2.29 -13.26
CA LEU A 102 1.67 -3.35 -13.76
C LEU A 102 2.25 -4.68 -13.29
N LEU A 103 1.53 -5.37 -12.43
CA LEU A 103 1.89 -6.71 -11.98
C LEU A 103 0.82 -7.70 -12.44
N PRO A 104 1.22 -8.88 -12.95
CA PRO A 104 0.29 -9.98 -13.07
C PRO A 104 -0.14 -10.40 -11.66
N LEU A 105 -1.43 -10.25 -11.35
CA LEU A 105 -1.98 -10.64 -10.05
C LEU A 105 -2.37 -12.11 -10.10
N THR A 106 -1.44 -13.03 -10.40
CA THR A 106 -1.79 -14.45 -10.57
C THR A 106 -1.44 -15.29 -9.34
N GLY A 107 -2.32 -16.21 -8.97
CA GLY A 107 -2.15 -17.14 -7.85
C GLY A 107 -2.42 -16.53 -6.47
N SER A 108 -2.35 -17.36 -5.43
CA SER A 108 -2.51 -16.92 -4.03
C SER A 108 -1.25 -16.23 -3.54
N LYS A 109 -1.30 -14.91 -3.36
CA LYS A 109 -0.15 -14.07 -2.97
C LYS A 109 -0.62 -12.91 -2.10
N TYR A 110 0.31 -12.12 -1.61
CA TYR A 110 0.01 -10.78 -1.10
C TYR A 110 1.01 -9.77 -1.65
N ILE A 111 0.64 -8.50 -1.57
CA ILE A 111 1.53 -7.37 -1.82
C ILE A 111 1.47 -6.43 -0.61
N ARG A 112 2.63 -6.00 -0.10
CA ARG A 112 2.73 -4.92 0.88
C ARG A 112 3.80 -3.91 0.47
N ALA A 113 3.73 -2.72 1.05
CA ALA A 113 4.74 -1.69 0.84
C ALA A 113 5.43 -1.34 2.16
N GLU A 114 6.72 -1.01 2.06
CA GLU A 114 7.49 -0.41 3.14
C GLU A 114 8.27 0.79 2.63
N ILE A 115 8.42 1.81 3.48
CA ILE A 115 9.28 2.96 3.21
C ILE A 115 10.22 3.19 4.37
N GLU A 116 11.37 3.77 4.05
CA GLU A 116 12.26 4.37 5.04
C GLU A 116 12.54 5.81 4.62
N THR A 117 12.52 6.74 5.58
CA THR A 117 12.92 8.13 5.41
C THR A 117 14.09 8.47 6.32
N GLU A 118 14.90 9.45 5.94
CA GLU A 118 16.04 9.96 6.73
C GLU A 118 15.96 11.47 6.88
N ASN A 119 16.06 11.97 8.12
CA ASN A 119 16.11 13.42 8.39
C ASN A 119 17.54 13.97 8.34
N SER A 120 17.69 15.29 8.46
CA SER A 120 18.98 15.98 8.40
C SER A 120 20.00 15.54 9.45
N ASN A 121 19.55 14.88 10.52
CA ASN A 121 20.41 14.38 11.60
C ASN A 121 20.82 12.91 11.38
N GLY A 122 20.48 12.32 10.23
CA GLY A 122 20.74 10.91 9.92
C GLY A 122 19.79 9.93 10.63
N LYS A 123 18.72 10.41 11.29
CA LYS A 123 17.76 9.53 11.94
C LYS A 123 16.79 8.94 10.91
N ARG A 124 16.61 7.62 10.99
CA ARG A 124 15.73 6.83 10.13
C ARG A 124 14.34 6.66 10.75
N TYR A 125 13.33 6.71 9.88
CA TYR A 125 11.93 6.45 10.20
C TYR A 125 11.35 5.49 9.17
N LYS A 126 10.36 4.69 9.56
CA LYS A 126 9.79 3.62 8.75
C LYS A 126 8.27 3.66 8.77
N ALA A 127 7.68 3.21 7.67
CA ALA A 127 6.27 2.87 7.63
C ALA A 127 6.01 1.61 6.81
N PHE A 128 5.00 0.85 7.23
CA PHE A 128 4.64 -0.45 6.68
C PHE A 128 3.12 -0.50 6.46
N THR A 129 2.68 -0.96 5.30
CA THR A 129 1.27 -1.21 5.06
C THR A 129 0.89 -2.64 5.46
N ASN A 130 -0.36 -2.85 5.85
CA ASN A 130 -0.95 -4.17 5.77
C ASN A 130 -0.99 -4.68 4.32
N PRO A 131 -0.99 -6.00 4.11
CA PRO A 131 -1.03 -6.58 2.77
C PRO A 131 -2.35 -6.27 2.06
N ILE A 132 -2.27 -6.23 0.73
CA ILE A 132 -3.41 -6.52 -0.16
C ILE A 132 -3.27 -7.97 -0.59
N TRP A 133 -4.28 -8.78 -0.30
CA TRP A 133 -4.28 -10.19 -0.66
C TRP A 133 -4.65 -10.36 -2.13
N ILE A 134 -4.11 -11.38 -2.79
CA ILE A 134 -4.46 -11.78 -4.14
C ILE A 134 -4.91 -13.23 -4.03
N SER A 135 -6.16 -13.50 -4.38
CA SER A 135 -6.73 -14.85 -4.32
C SER A 135 -7.86 -15.00 -5.32
N ASP A 136 -8.25 -16.25 -5.60
CA ASP A 136 -9.47 -16.52 -6.34
C ASP A 136 -10.67 -15.99 -5.56
N VAL A 137 -11.20 -14.85 -5.99
CA VAL A 137 -12.45 -14.33 -5.42
C VAL A 137 -13.55 -15.19 -6.02
N VAL A 138 -13.93 -16.27 -5.32
CA VAL A 138 -15.12 -17.03 -5.68
C VAL A 138 -16.29 -16.06 -5.58
N SER A 139 -16.82 -15.66 -6.73
CA SER A 139 -18.09 -14.94 -6.82
C SER A 139 -19.13 -15.82 -6.15
N THR A 140 -19.47 -15.50 -4.91
CA THR A 140 -20.54 -16.14 -4.18
C THR A 140 -21.82 -15.73 -4.89
N HIS A 141 -22.22 -16.51 -5.91
CA HIS A 141 -23.61 -16.56 -6.31
C HIS A 141 -24.37 -17.00 -5.07
N LYS A 142 -25.03 -16.04 -4.42
CA LYS A 142 -26.13 -16.34 -3.52
C LYS A 142 -27.10 -17.18 -4.33
N LEU A 143 -27.14 -18.48 -4.05
CA LEU A 143 -28.26 -19.32 -4.41
C LEU A 143 -29.47 -18.69 -3.71
N VAL A 144 -30.33 -18.10 -4.53
CA VAL A 144 -31.69 -17.68 -4.16
C VAL A 144 -32.54 -18.92 -4.01
#